data_AF-A0A6B3FB04-F1
#
_entry.id   AF-A0A6B3FB04-F1
#
_cell.length_a   1.000
_cell.length_b   1.000
_cell.length_c   1.000
_cell.angle_alpha   90.00
_cell.angle_beta   90.00
_cell.angle_gamma   90.00
#
_symmetry.space_group_name_H-M   'P 1'
#
loop_
_entity.id
_entity.type
_entity.pdbx_description
1 polymer ?
#
loop_
_entity_poly.entity_id
_entity_poly.type
_entity_poly.pdbx_seq_one_letter_code
_entity_poly.pdbx_strand_id
1 'polypeptide(L)' 'GEEVSRALNPAQQVIKIVNEELVGILGGETRRLRFAKQPPTVIMLAGLQGAGKTTLAGKLGRWLQGQGHSPLLVA' A
#
# COMPACT_ATOMS: atom_id res chain seq x y z
N GLY A 1 40.75 -8.47 4.31
CA GLY A 1 39.90 -9.59 4.74
C GLY A 1 38.78 -9.06 5.61
N GLU A 2 37.84 -8.35 4.99
CA GLU A 2 36.75 -7.61 5.67
C GLU A 2 35.38 -7.90 5.04
N GLU A 3 35.24 -8.98 4.27
CA GLU A 3 33.99 -9.27 3.52
C GLU A 3 33.04 -10.25 4.22
N VAL A 4 33.36 -10.71 5.44
CA VAL A 4 32.52 -11.69 6.17
C VAL A 4 32.09 -11.17 7.54
N SER A 5 32.00 -9.85 7.69
CA SER A 5 31.30 -9.27 8.85
C SER A 5 29.80 -9.32 8.57
N ARG A 6 29.06 -10.09 9.38
CA ARG A 6 27.59 -10.31 9.39
C ARG A 6 27.09 -11.53 8.61
N ALA A 7 27.64 -12.71 8.92
CA ALA A 7 26.81 -13.90 8.90
C ALA A 7 25.60 -13.64 9.82
N LEU A 8 24.41 -13.51 9.24
CA LEU A 8 23.16 -13.49 10.00
C LEU A 8 23.17 -14.71 10.93
N ASN A 9 23.04 -14.50 12.25
CA ASN A 9 22.87 -15.61 13.19
C ASN A 9 21.70 -16.47 12.66
N PRO A 10 21.76 -17.81 12.71
CA PRO A 10 20.70 -18.70 12.24
C PRO A 10 19.27 -18.25 12.59
N ALA A 11 19.05 -17.66 13.77
CA ALA A 11 17.75 -17.09 14.16
C ALA A 11 17.30 -15.91 13.26
N GLN A 12 18.21 -15.04 12.85
CA GLN A 12 17.93 -13.92 11.95
C GLN A 12 17.67 -14.41 10.51
N GLN A 13 18.30 -15.50 10.08
CA GLN A 13 17.98 -16.13 8.79
C GLN A 13 16.55 -16.66 8.76
N VAL A 14 16.09 -17.31 9.84
CA VAL A 14 14.70 -17.79 9.94
C VAL A 14 13.70 -16.62 9.91
N ILE A 15 13.95 -15.54 10.65
CA ILE A 15 13.07 -14.35 10.64
C ILE A 15 13.00 -13.74 9.25
N LYS A 16 14.15 -13.64 8.56
CA LYS A 16 14.22 -13.11 7.20
C LYS A 16 13.38 -13.95 6.23
N ILE A 17 13.50 -15.28 6.28
CA ILE A 17 12.73 -16.20 5.43
C ILE A 17 11.23 -16.04 5.68
N VAL A 18 10.79 -16.04 6.95
CA VAL A 18 9.36 -15.87 7.28
C VAL A 18 8.83 -14.53 6.78
N ASN A 19 9.59 -13.44 6.94
CA ASN A 19 9.20 -12.14 6.44
C ASN A 19 9.10 -12.12 4.91
N GLU A 20 10.07 -12.71 4.21
CA GLU A 20 10.05 -12.81 2.74
C GLU A 20 8.83 -13.59 2.24
N GLU A 21 8.49 -14.71 2.90
CA GLU A 21 7.29 -15.48 2.59
C GLU A 21 6.00 -14.70 2.86
N LEU A 22 5.90 -13.98 4.00
CA LEU A 22 4.75 -13.14 4.30
C LEU A 22 4.58 -12.01 3.28
N VAL A 23 5.67 -11.37 2.87
CA VAL A 23 5.68 -10.35 1.83
C VAL A 23 5.19 -10.96 0.51
N GLY A 24 5.68 -12.14 0.13
CA GLY A 24 5.23 -12.87 -1.06
C GLY A 24 3.73 -13.17 -1.04
N ILE A 25 3.22 -13.70 0.06
CA ILE A 25 1.80 -14.05 0.25
C ILE A 25 0.90 -12.81 0.17
N LEU A 26 1.32 -11.68 0.76
CA LEU A 26 0.53 -10.45 0.78
C LEU A 26 0.58 -9.66 -0.55
N GLY A 27 1.25 -10.19 -1.57
CA GLY A 27 1.27 -9.62 -2.93
C GLY A 27 2.57 -8.93 -3.32
N GLY A 28 3.59 -8.99 -2.47
CA GLY A 28 4.97 -8.59 -2.75
C GLY A 28 5.16 -7.09 -2.94
N GLU A 29 4.78 -6.60 -4.11
CA GLU A 29 5.00 -5.22 -4.52
C GLU A 29 3.82 -4.30 -4.23
N THR A 30 4.14 -3.06 -3.87
CA THR A 30 3.13 -2.02 -3.69
C THR A 30 2.54 -1.61 -5.03
N ARG A 31 1.25 -1.87 -5.23
CA ARG A 31 0.53 -1.40 -6.43
C ARG A 31 0.17 0.08 -6.27
N ARG A 32 0.57 0.88 -7.26
CA ARG A 32 0.12 2.29 -7.36
C ARG A 32 -1.34 2.37 -7.80
N LEU A 33 -2.01 3.44 -7.39
CA LEU A 33 -3.33 3.79 -7.92
C LEU A 33 -3.24 4.03 -9.44
N ARG A 34 -4.16 3.42 -10.18
CA ARG A 34 -4.27 3.59 -11.63
C ARG A 34 -5.21 4.74 -11.92
N PHE A 35 -4.70 5.77 -12.59
CA PHE A 35 -5.51 6.88 -13.05
C PHE A 35 -6.01 6.63 -14.46
N ALA A 36 -7.19 7.17 -14.78
CA ALA A 36 -7.73 7.14 -16.12
C ALA A 36 -6.83 7.92 -17.08
N LYS A 37 -6.69 7.44 -18.32
CA LYS A 37 -5.91 8.13 -19.36
C LYS A 37 -6.47 9.52 -19.69
N GLN A 38 -7.79 9.67 -19.59
CA GLN A 38 -8.51 10.93 -19.76
C GLN A 38 -9.26 11.23 -18.45
N PRO A 39 -9.04 12.41 -17.84
CA PRO A 39 -9.77 12.81 -16.64
C PRO A 39 -11.30 12.94 -16.90
N PRO A 40 -12.14 12.76 -15.86
CA PRO A 40 -11.79 12.47 -14.46
C PRO A 40 -11.55 10.98 -14.18
N THR A 41 -10.76 10.68 -13.14
CA THR A 41 -10.65 9.31 -12.60
C THR A 41 -11.75 9.11 -11.56
N VAL A 42 -12.61 8.10 -11.78
CA VAL A 42 -13.69 7.74 -10.83
C VAL A 42 -13.24 6.56 -9.97
N ILE A 43 -13.30 6.72 -8.65
CA ILE A 43 -12.94 5.70 -7.66
C ILE A 43 -14.17 5.35 -6.83
N MET A 44 -14.68 4.12 -6.95
CA MET A 44 -15.79 3.63 -6.15
C MET A 44 -15.27 2.90 -4.91
N LEU A 45 -15.77 3.29 -3.73
CA LEU A 45 -15.47 2.60 -2.47
C LEU A 45 -16.63 1.67 -2.10
N ALA A 46 -16.38 0.36 -2.17
CA ALA A 46 -17.33 -0.67 -1.80
C ALA A 46 -16.80 -1.53 -0.64
N GLY A 47 -17.69 -2.15 0.13
CA GLY A 47 -17.33 -2.93 1.31
C GLY A 47 -18.47 -3.02 2.33
N LEU A 48 -18.30 -3.85 3.35
CA LEU A 48 -19.32 -4.11 4.37
C LEU A 48 -19.69 -2.85 5.17
N GLN A 49 -20.87 -2.88 5.81
CA GLN A 49 -21.27 -1.84 6.76
C GLN A 49 -20.21 -1.74 7.88
N GLY A 50 -19.85 -0.51 8.28
CA GLY A 50 -18.84 -0.30 9.32
C GLY A 50 -17.39 -0.49 8.87
N ALA A 51 -17.11 -0.90 7.62
CA ALA A 51 -15.74 -1.10 7.11
C ALA A 51 -14.92 0.19 6.92
N GLY A 52 -15.43 1.36 7.33
CA GLY A 52 -14.71 2.63 7.28
C GLY A 52 -14.62 3.31 5.91
N LYS A 53 -15.49 2.96 4.94
CA LYS A 53 -15.49 3.52 3.58
C LYS A 53 -15.51 5.06 3.54
N THR A 54 -16.38 5.69 4.32
CA THR A 54 -16.49 7.16 4.39
C THR A 54 -15.22 7.80 4.94
N THR A 55 -14.64 7.21 5.99
CA THR A 55 -13.36 7.67 6.56
C THR A 55 -12.22 7.48 5.57
N LEU A 56 -12.21 6.37 4.82
CA LEU A 56 -11.24 6.11 3.77
C LEU A 56 -11.37 7.13 2.63
N ALA A 57 -12.59 7.49 2.21
CA ALA A 57 -12.83 8.50 1.19
C ALA A 57 -12.16 9.84 1.54
N GLY A 58 -12.36 10.31 2.77
CA GLY A 58 -11.74 11.54 3.26
C GLY A 58 -10.21 11.46 3.32
N LYS A 59 -9.66 10.35 3.84
CA LYS A 59 -8.21 10.14 3.91
C LYS A 59 -7.58 10.08 2.52
N LEU A 60 -8.19 9.34 1.59
CA LEU A 60 -7.74 9.20 0.22
C LEU A 60 -7.79 10.55 -0.51
N GLY A 61 -8.88 11.31 -0.35
CA GLY A 61 -9.00 12.66 -0.91
C GLY A 61 -7.88 13.58 -0.43
N ARG A 62 -7.64 13.66 0.90
CA ARG A 62 -6.55 14.47 1.46
C ARG A 62 -5.17 14.04 0.95
N TRP A 63 -4.93 12.73 0.83
CA TRP A 63 -3.67 12.19 0.32
C TRP A 63 -3.46 12.52 -1.17
N LEU A 64 -4.50 12.43 -1.99
CA LEU A 64 -4.46 12.81 -3.41
C LEU A 64 -4.26 14.32 -3.59
N GLN A 65 -4.88 15.14 -2.75
CA GLN A 65 -4.67 16.59 -2.75
C GLN A 65 -3.21 16.94 -2.44
N GLY A 66 -2.58 16.25 -1.48
CA GLY A 66 -1.16 16.38 -1.18
C GLY A 66 -0.22 15.99 -2.34
N GLN A 67 -0.73 15.26 -3.33
CA GLN A 67 -0.01 14.92 -4.57
C GLN A 67 -0.33 15.85 -5.74
N GLY A 68 -1.10 16.92 -5.51
CA GLY A 68 -1.44 17.91 -6.54
C GLY A 68 -2.70 17.57 -7.36
N HIS A 69 -3.45 16.53 -6.99
CA HIS A 69 -4.74 16.26 -7.62
C HIS A 69 -5.85 17.16 -7.03
N SER A 70 -6.94 17.32 -7.79
CA SER A 70 -8.16 18.03 -7.35
C SER A 70 -9.29 17.03 -7.10
N PRO A 71 -9.35 16.36 -5.93
CA PRO A 71 -10.35 15.35 -5.64
C PRO A 71 -11.72 15.97 -5.31
N LEU A 72 -12.79 15.31 -5.79
CA LEU A 72 -14.18 15.57 -5.41
C LEU A 72 -14.74 14.34 -4.71
N LEU A 73 -15.36 14.52 -3.54
CA LEU A 73 -16.05 13.46 -2.82
C LEU A 73 -17.55 13.57 -3.05
N VAL A 74 -18.20 12.44 -3.34
CA VAL A 74 -19.65 12.31 -3.53
C VAL A 74 -20.13 11.23 -2.58
N ALA A 75 -21.23 11.47 -1.86
CA ALA A 75 -21.79 10.59 -0.84
C ALA A 75 -23.28 10.34 -1.08
#